data_AF-A0AAU3MQV7-F1
#
_entry.id   AF-A0AAU3MQV7-F1
#
_cell.length_a   1.000
_cell.length_b   1.000
_cell.length_c   1.000
_cell.angle_alpha   90.00
_cell.angle_beta   90.00
_cell.angle_gamma   90.00
#
_symmetry.space_group_name_H-M   'P 1'
#
loop_
_entity.id
_entity.type
_entity.pdbx_description
1 polymer ?
#
loop_
_entity_poly.entity_id
_entity_poly.type
_entity_poly.pdbx_seq_one_letter_code
_entity_poly.pdbx_strand_id
1 'polypeptide(L)'
;MRDLREIAMDGLVLSAWARADGWSRAGLYRQLKAEGCQRVVEGAWLEPGAPVDLKVRLVATQWTAPYLVVSHSAAAWLWGIELPYPEAEFTAKRLRIGRHRSGIHRIALPDTEVTELHGLRCTTVDRTPADLLRQAPQDDAITAVESALTWRRVRHQRRRPLTTLDRVGRAAGQEGMGGRASGGAEAAAPRRHAFRVARRDRGEAPDGRGRAASDPSGRTDHPRRAVGAA
;
A
#
# COMPACT_ATOMS: atom_id res chain seq x y z
N MET A 1 10.17 -14.19 -31.49
CA MET A 1 10.34 -13.47 -30.21
C MET A 1 9.66 -12.13 -30.39
N ARG A 2 8.54 -11.96 -29.70
CA ARG A 2 7.77 -10.73 -29.66
C ARG A 2 8.48 -9.70 -28.80
N ASP A 3 8.16 -8.43 -29.04
CA ASP A 3 8.62 -7.32 -28.22
C ASP A 3 8.09 -7.46 -26.79
N LEU A 4 8.80 -6.94 -25.78
CA LEU A 4 8.36 -7.00 -24.37
C LEU A 4 7.01 -6.31 -24.18
N ARG A 5 6.75 -5.23 -24.93
CA ARG A 5 5.45 -4.53 -24.93
C ARG A 5 4.30 -5.38 -25.44
N GLU A 6 4.56 -6.27 -26.39
CA GLU A 6 3.55 -7.21 -26.91
C GLU A 6 3.29 -8.38 -25.94
N ILE A 7 4.23 -8.63 -25.03
CA ILE A 7 4.13 -9.66 -23.98
C ILE A 7 3.56 -9.07 -22.68
N ALA A 8 3.60 -7.74 -22.52
CA ALA A 8 3.08 -7.05 -21.35
C ALA A 8 1.55 -7.20 -21.26
N MET A 9 1.05 -7.41 -20.03
CA MET A 9 -0.37 -7.33 -19.73
C MET A 9 -0.56 -6.23 -18.68
N ASP A 10 -1.43 -5.24 -18.97
CA ASP A 10 -1.64 -4.08 -18.11
C ASP A 10 -0.34 -3.37 -17.68
N GLY A 11 0.63 -3.28 -18.60
CA GLY A 11 1.96 -2.70 -18.35
C GLY A 11 2.90 -3.56 -17.51
N LEU A 12 2.49 -4.78 -17.13
CA LEU A 12 3.31 -5.75 -16.41
C LEU A 12 3.89 -6.81 -17.36
N VAL A 13 5.21 -6.98 -17.31
CA VAL A 13 5.96 -8.02 -17.99
C VAL A 13 6.35 -9.10 -16.99
N LEU A 14 5.85 -10.33 -17.18
CA LEU A 14 6.28 -11.48 -16.39
C LEU A 14 7.46 -12.17 -17.06
N SER A 15 8.49 -12.46 -16.27
CA SER A 15 9.65 -13.22 -16.75
C SER A 15 9.28 -14.63 -17.22
N ALA A 16 8.22 -15.23 -16.67
CA ALA A 16 7.71 -16.51 -17.14
C ALA A 16 7.14 -16.45 -18.56
N TRP A 17 6.36 -15.40 -18.88
CA TRP A 17 5.79 -15.20 -20.22
C TRP A 17 6.85 -14.87 -21.26
N ALA A 18 7.78 -13.97 -20.94
CA ALA A 18 8.90 -13.68 -21.83
C ALA A 18 9.74 -14.94 -22.12
N ARG A 19 9.97 -15.79 -21.11
CA ARG A 19 10.68 -17.07 -21.32
C ARG A 19 9.89 -18.05 -22.18
N ALA A 20 8.56 -18.12 -22.01
CA ALA A 20 7.70 -18.92 -22.88
C ALA A 20 7.73 -18.41 -24.34
N ASP A 21 7.98 -17.13 -24.54
CA ASP A 21 8.16 -16.49 -25.86
C ASP A 21 9.60 -16.64 -26.43
N GLY A 22 10.46 -17.40 -25.74
CA GLY A 22 11.81 -17.74 -26.20
C GLY A 22 12.93 -16.82 -25.70
N TRP A 23 12.63 -15.86 -24.83
CA TRP A 23 13.68 -15.00 -24.25
C TRP A 23 14.62 -15.80 -23.34
N SER A 24 15.92 -15.65 -23.56
CA SER A 24 16.93 -16.10 -22.58
C SER A 24 16.87 -15.23 -21.33
N ARG A 25 17.26 -15.78 -20.17
CA ARG A 25 17.29 -15.00 -18.92
C ARG A 25 18.19 -13.76 -19.06
N ALA A 26 19.43 -13.94 -19.52
CA ALA A 26 20.37 -12.83 -19.66
C ALA A 26 19.88 -11.76 -20.66
N GLY A 27 19.29 -12.19 -21.79
CA GLY A 27 18.71 -11.29 -22.78
C GLY A 27 17.55 -10.47 -22.23
N LEU A 28 16.60 -11.12 -21.54
CA LEU A 28 15.46 -10.47 -20.91
C LEU A 28 15.90 -9.40 -19.90
N TYR A 29 16.81 -9.74 -18.97
CA TYR A 29 17.28 -8.79 -17.97
C TYR A 29 17.99 -7.59 -18.58
N ARG A 30 18.77 -7.81 -19.65
CA ARG A 30 19.43 -6.72 -20.39
C ARG A 30 18.39 -5.79 -21.02
N GLN A 31 17.38 -6.38 -21.67
CA GLN A 31 16.33 -5.62 -22.35
C GLN A 31 15.49 -4.81 -21.37
N LEU A 32 14.99 -5.44 -20.29
CA LEU A 32 14.23 -4.74 -19.23
C LEU A 32 15.00 -3.56 -18.63
N LYS A 33 16.32 -3.70 -18.45
CA LYS A 33 17.17 -2.62 -17.95
C LYS A 33 17.33 -1.50 -18.98
N ALA A 34 17.52 -1.86 -20.25
CA ALA A 34 17.64 -0.89 -21.35
C ALA A 34 16.35 -0.08 -21.54
N GLU A 35 15.19 -0.72 -21.38
CA GLU A 35 13.87 -0.08 -21.45
C GLU A 35 13.50 0.69 -20.17
N GLY A 36 14.31 0.61 -19.11
CA GLY A 36 14.03 1.29 -17.85
C GLY A 36 12.86 0.70 -17.06
N CYS A 37 12.52 -0.57 -17.31
CA CYS A 37 11.46 -1.27 -16.57
C CYS A 37 11.81 -1.38 -15.08
N GLN A 38 10.81 -1.17 -14.24
CA GLN A 38 10.96 -1.23 -12.79
C GLN A 38 10.58 -2.61 -12.26
N ARG A 39 11.39 -3.19 -11.37
CA ARG A 39 11.04 -4.48 -10.74
C ARG A 39 9.97 -4.27 -9.67
N VAL A 40 8.80 -4.91 -9.81
CA VAL A 40 7.72 -4.86 -8.82
C VAL A 40 7.92 -5.93 -7.75
N VAL A 41 8.02 -7.18 -8.20
CA VAL A 41 8.34 -8.36 -7.40
C VAL A 41 9.28 -9.28 -8.17
N GLU A 42 9.78 -10.34 -7.54
CA GLU A 42 10.59 -11.32 -8.25
C GLU A 42 9.80 -11.94 -9.41
N GLY A 43 10.32 -11.79 -10.63
CA GLY A 43 9.71 -12.33 -11.84
C GLY A 43 8.64 -11.46 -12.49
N ALA A 44 8.37 -10.26 -11.97
CA ALA A 44 7.43 -9.30 -12.55
C ALA A 44 8.02 -7.88 -12.60
N TRP A 45 7.83 -7.23 -13.75
CA TRP A 45 8.39 -5.92 -14.07
C TRP A 45 7.30 -5.01 -14.59
N LEU A 46 7.36 -3.73 -14.24
CA LEU A 46 6.46 -2.69 -14.71
C LEU A 46 7.17 -1.87 -15.78
N GLU A 47 6.44 -1.52 -16.84
CA GLU A 47 6.91 -0.60 -17.87
C GLU A 47 7.35 0.76 -17.28
N PRO A 48 8.32 1.44 -17.95
CA PRO A 48 8.82 2.73 -17.49
C PRO A 48 7.71 3.79 -17.40
N GLY A 49 7.80 4.67 -16.40
CA GLY A 49 6.91 5.82 -16.24
C GLY A 49 5.61 5.54 -15.47
N ALA A 50 5.23 4.28 -15.27
CA ALA A 50 4.10 3.92 -14.42
C ALA A 50 4.50 3.83 -12.92
N PRO A 51 3.66 4.31 -11.99
CA PRO A 51 3.95 4.19 -10.56
C PRO A 51 3.75 2.75 -10.05
N VAL A 52 4.68 2.28 -9.22
CA VAL A 52 4.51 1.01 -8.49
C VAL A 52 3.67 1.24 -7.23
N ASP A 53 2.35 1.14 -7.38
CA ASP A 53 1.41 1.25 -6.27
C ASP A 53 1.06 -0.11 -5.63
N LEU A 54 0.21 -0.07 -4.59
CA LEU A 54 -0.25 -1.28 -3.92
C LEU A 54 -0.99 -2.23 -4.87
N LYS A 55 -1.85 -1.71 -5.76
CA LYS A 55 -2.62 -2.54 -6.70
C LYS A 55 -1.69 -3.30 -7.64
N VAL A 56 -0.71 -2.62 -8.22
CA VAL A 56 0.30 -3.21 -9.11
C VAL A 56 1.07 -4.30 -8.38
N ARG A 57 1.45 -4.09 -7.12
CA ARG A 57 2.11 -5.11 -6.29
C ARG A 57 1.23 -6.32 -6.05
N LEU A 58 -0.06 -6.13 -5.78
CA LEU A 58 -1.00 -7.24 -5.57
C LEU A 58 -1.18 -8.09 -6.83
N VAL A 59 -1.42 -7.44 -7.98
CA VAL A 59 -1.58 -8.09 -9.29
C VAL A 59 -0.31 -8.86 -9.66
N ALA A 60 0.85 -8.20 -9.65
CA ALA A 60 2.12 -8.82 -10.01
C ALA A 60 2.45 -10.03 -9.10
N THR A 61 2.12 -9.94 -7.81
CA THR A 61 2.32 -11.05 -6.88
C THR A 61 1.40 -12.24 -7.18
N GLN A 62 0.10 -12.01 -7.43
CA GLN A 62 -0.80 -13.12 -7.76
C GLN A 62 -0.52 -13.74 -9.12
N TRP A 63 -0.11 -12.96 -10.12
CA TRP A 63 0.26 -13.53 -11.42
C TRP A 63 1.53 -14.39 -11.33
N THR A 64 2.49 -14.01 -10.47
CA THR A 64 3.70 -14.83 -10.22
C THR A 64 3.46 -15.98 -9.26
N ALA A 65 2.44 -15.91 -8.40
CA ALA A 65 2.06 -16.94 -7.45
C ALA A 65 0.52 -17.04 -7.30
N PRO A 66 -0.18 -17.69 -8.26
CA PRO A 66 -1.66 -17.70 -8.31
C PRO A 66 -2.37 -18.38 -7.14
N TYR A 67 -1.61 -19.12 -6.32
CA TYR A 67 -2.11 -19.79 -5.12
C TYR A 67 -2.22 -18.86 -3.91
N LEU A 68 -1.66 -17.65 -3.96
CA LEU A 68 -1.76 -16.65 -2.90
C LEU A 68 -3.11 -15.94 -2.94
N VAL A 69 -3.70 -15.72 -1.78
CA VAL A 69 -4.96 -14.97 -1.61
C VAL A 69 -4.66 -13.66 -0.89
N VAL A 70 -5.06 -12.52 -1.43
CA VAL A 70 -4.90 -11.21 -0.77
C VAL A 70 -5.67 -11.21 0.55
N SER A 71 -5.05 -10.77 1.64
CA SER A 71 -5.64 -10.85 2.99
C SER A 71 -5.34 -9.62 3.84
N HIS A 72 -5.88 -9.56 5.06
CA HIS A 72 -5.56 -8.55 6.07
C HIS A 72 -5.66 -7.11 5.51
N SER A 73 -4.64 -6.27 5.67
CA SER A 73 -4.68 -4.85 5.33
C SER A 73 -4.81 -4.61 3.81
N ALA A 74 -4.20 -5.47 2.98
CA ALA A 74 -4.40 -5.42 1.54
C ALA A 74 -5.84 -5.74 1.13
N ALA A 75 -6.44 -6.77 1.73
CA ALA A 75 -7.84 -7.11 1.44
C ALA A 75 -8.78 -6.00 1.92
N ALA A 76 -8.53 -5.42 3.09
CA ALA A 76 -9.28 -4.27 3.60
C ALA A 76 -9.22 -3.10 2.60
N TRP A 77 -8.04 -2.79 2.07
CA TRP A 77 -7.88 -1.77 1.04
C TRP A 77 -8.67 -2.08 -0.24
N LEU A 78 -8.74 -3.35 -0.67
CA LEU A 78 -9.57 -3.75 -1.81
C LEU A 78 -11.07 -3.55 -1.53
N TRP A 79 -11.54 -3.93 -0.34
CA TRP A 79 -12.93 -3.75 0.09
C TRP A 79 -13.33 -2.28 0.35
N GLY A 80 -12.36 -1.38 0.41
CA GLY A 80 -12.59 -0.01 0.88
C GLY A 80 -12.94 0.03 2.36
N ILE A 81 -12.31 -0.83 3.15
CA ILE A 81 -12.25 -0.76 4.61
C ILE A 81 -11.05 0.13 4.96
N GLU A 82 -11.28 1.10 5.84
CA GLU A 82 -10.27 2.11 6.18
C GLU A 82 -9.18 1.55 7.08
N LEU A 83 -7.93 1.79 6.67
CA LEU A 83 -6.71 1.53 7.41
C LEU A 83 -5.69 2.61 7.05
N PRO A 84 -4.83 3.03 7.98
CA PRO A 84 -3.90 4.14 7.74
C PRO A 84 -2.80 3.78 6.74
N TYR A 85 -2.24 2.56 6.83
CA TYR A 85 -1.09 2.13 6.02
C TYR A 85 -1.27 0.67 5.56
N PRO A 86 -2.03 0.43 4.48
CA PRO A 86 -2.18 -0.92 3.96
C PRO A 86 -0.88 -1.42 3.30
N GLU A 87 -0.47 -2.63 3.65
CA GLU A 87 0.69 -3.31 3.07
C GLU A 87 0.25 -4.45 2.14
N ALA A 88 1.15 -4.91 1.27
CA ALA A 88 0.86 -6.05 0.41
C ALA A 88 0.90 -7.36 1.22
N GLU A 89 -0.28 -7.83 1.62
CA GLU A 89 -0.45 -9.00 2.49
C GLU A 89 -1.27 -10.11 1.82
N PHE A 90 -0.83 -11.36 2.05
CA PHE A 90 -1.40 -12.56 1.45
C PHE A 90 -1.50 -13.71 2.44
N THR A 91 -2.47 -14.57 2.25
CA THR A 91 -2.57 -15.86 2.93
C THR A 91 -2.35 -16.98 1.92
N ALA A 92 -1.64 -18.02 2.34
CA ALA A 92 -1.41 -19.21 1.53
C ALA A 92 -1.93 -20.45 2.27
N LYS A 93 -2.78 -21.25 1.61
CA LYS A 93 -3.29 -22.53 2.18
C LYS A 93 -2.17 -23.51 2.52
N ARG A 94 -1.12 -23.52 1.69
CA ARG A 94 0.09 -24.33 1.87
C ARG A 94 1.27 -23.49 1.39
N LEU A 95 2.21 -23.17 2.26
CA LEU A 95 3.49 -22.63 1.82
C LEU A 95 4.39 -23.77 1.35
N ARG A 96 4.99 -23.62 0.17
CA ARG A 96 6.15 -24.43 -0.20
C ARG A 96 7.24 -24.17 0.85
N ILE A 97 7.77 -25.25 1.43
CA ILE A 97 8.82 -25.21 2.46
C ILE A 97 9.99 -24.34 1.94
N GLY A 98 10.43 -23.36 2.75
CA GLY A 98 11.66 -22.59 2.47
C GLY A 98 11.50 -21.14 1.97
N ARG A 99 10.29 -20.61 1.73
CA ARG A 99 10.09 -19.17 1.43
C ARG A 99 9.28 -18.49 2.54
N HIS A 100 9.96 -18.00 3.57
CA HIS A 100 9.37 -16.98 4.44
C HIS A 100 9.47 -15.65 3.71
N ARG A 101 8.33 -15.02 3.42
CA ARG A 101 8.27 -13.68 2.83
C ARG A 101 7.44 -12.81 3.75
N SER A 102 7.94 -11.62 4.07
CA SER A 102 7.17 -10.61 4.78
C SER A 102 5.83 -10.39 4.08
N GLY A 103 4.74 -10.34 4.84
CA GLY A 103 3.38 -10.17 4.31
C GLY A 103 2.76 -11.45 3.75
N ILE A 104 3.30 -12.65 4.04
CA ILE A 104 2.60 -13.91 3.75
C ILE A 104 2.28 -14.66 5.03
N HIS A 105 0.99 -14.79 5.33
CA HIS A 105 0.44 -15.44 6.51
C HIS A 105 0.14 -16.92 6.22
N ARG A 106 0.38 -17.77 7.23
CA ARG A 106 0.03 -19.20 7.21
C ARG A 106 -1.16 -19.43 8.10
N ILE A 107 -2.34 -19.40 7.49
CA ILE A 107 -3.59 -19.60 8.21
C ILE A 107 -4.47 -20.53 7.39
N ALA A 108 -5.22 -21.39 8.07
CA ALA A 108 -6.22 -22.22 7.40
C ALA A 108 -7.25 -21.29 6.73
N LEU A 109 -7.35 -21.38 5.41
CA LEU A 109 -8.26 -20.58 4.62
C LEU A 109 -9.14 -21.51 3.77
N PRO A 110 -10.38 -21.81 4.19
CA PRO A 110 -11.32 -22.59 3.40
C PRO A 110 -11.68 -21.83 2.11
N ASP A 111 -12.04 -22.56 1.04
CA ASP A 111 -12.43 -21.91 -0.24
C ASP A 111 -13.67 -21.01 -0.09
N THR A 112 -14.53 -21.29 0.90
CA THR A 112 -15.71 -20.47 1.22
C THR A 112 -15.35 -19.07 1.75
N GLU A 113 -14.12 -18.87 2.21
CA GLU A 113 -13.60 -17.58 2.68
C GLU A 113 -12.69 -16.90 1.64
N VAL A 114 -12.67 -17.41 0.41
CA VAL A 114 -11.99 -16.80 -0.73
C VAL A 114 -13.04 -16.28 -1.70
N THR A 115 -12.87 -15.05 -2.17
CA THR A 115 -13.69 -14.46 -3.23
C THR A 115 -12.80 -13.75 -4.25
N GLU A 116 -13.37 -13.37 -5.38
CA GLU A 116 -12.70 -12.50 -6.35
C GLU A 116 -13.20 -11.06 -6.20
N LEU A 117 -12.26 -10.11 -6.19
CA LEU A 117 -12.54 -8.69 -6.15
C LEU A 117 -11.51 -7.95 -7.02
N HIS A 118 -11.99 -7.18 -7.99
CA HIS A 118 -11.12 -6.48 -8.96
C HIS A 118 -10.13 -7.40 -9.70
N GLY A 119 -10.53 -8.63 -10.02
CA GLY A 119 -9.67 -9.63 -10.69
C GLY A 119 -8.62 -10.26 -9.78
N LEU A 120 -8.67 -10.00 -8.47
CA LEU A 120 -7.76 -10.55 -7.47
C LEU A 120 -8.51 -11.52 -6.56
N ARG A 121 -7.88 -12.66 -6.23
CA ARG A 121 -8.39 -13.55 -5.19
C ARG A 121 -8.11 -12.93 -3.83
N CYS A 122 -9.13 -12.66 -3.02
CA CYS A 122 -8.97 -12.07 -1.69
C CYS A 122 -9.81 -12.80 -0.64
N THR A 123 -9.53 -12.55 0.64
CA THR A 123 -10.41 -13.03 1.71
C THR A 123 -11.77 -12.35 1.63
N THR A 124 -12.83 -13.08 1.99
CA THR A 124 -14.18 -12.53 2.04
C THR A 124 -14.25 -11.34 2.98
N VAL A 125 -15.26 -10.49 2.77
CA VAL A 125 -15.45 -9.28 3.58
C VAL A 125 -15.75 -9.55 5.05
N ASP A 126 -16.24 -10.75 5.38
CA ASP A 126 -16.44 -11.19 6.76
C ASP A 126 -15.12 -11.67 7.39
N ARG A 127 -14.30 -12.37 6.59
CA ARG A 127 -13.01 -12.91 6.98
C ARG A 127 -11.95 -11.82 7.16
N THR A 128 -11.94 -10.77 6.31
CA THR A 128 -10.94 -9.70 6.36
C THR A 128 -10.88 -8.99 7.72
N PRO A 129 -12.00 -8.46 8.30
CA PRO A 129 -11.96 -7.86 9.64
C PRO A 129 -11.67 -8.88 10.75
N ALA A 130 -12.11 -10.14 10.59
CA ALA A 130 -11.80 -11.20 11.54
C ALA A 130 -10.29 -11.50 11.61
N ASP A 131 -9.60 -11.51 10.46
CA ASP A 131 -8.14 -11.65 10.40
C ASP A 131 -7.42 -10.45 11.05
N LEU A 132 -7.91 -9.23 10.79
CA LEU A 132 -7.35 -8.02 11.41
C LEU A 132 -7.53 -8.01 12.93
N LEU A 133 -8.70 -8.42 13.44
CA LEU A 133 -8.94 -8.59 14.88
C LEU A 133 -7.95 -9.55 15.56
N ARG A 134 -7.38 -10.51 14.82
CA ARG A 134 -6.43 -11.49 15.37
C ARG A 134 -4.98 -11.01 15.35
N GLN A 135 -4.59 -10.21 14.36
CA GLN A 135 -3.16 -9.97 14.06
C GLN A 135 -2.77 -8.49 13.97
N ALA A 136 -3.70 -7.60 13.67
CA ALA A 136 -3.40 -6.19 13.55
C ALA A 136 -3.27 -5.53 14.93
N PRO A 137 -2.58 -4.37 15.02
CA PRO A 137 -2.66 -3.51 16.19
C PRO A 137 -4.13 -3.23 16.54
N GLN A 138 -4.42 -3.17 17.85
CA GLN A 138 -5.80 -3.06 18.34
C GLN A 138 -6.57 -1.89 17.71
N ASP A 139 -5.95 -0.72 17.60
CA ASP A 139 -6.58 0.48 17.03
C ASP A 139 -6.91 0.30 15.54
N ASP A 140 -6.01 -0.34 14.78
CA ASP A 140 -6.22 -0.64 13.36
C ASP A 140 -7.34 -1.66 13.18
N ALA A 141 -7.38 -2.69 14.03
CA ALA A 141 -8.43 -3.71 14.01
C ALA A 141 -9.81 -3.13 14.31
N ILE A 142 -9.92 -2.30 15.36
CA ILE A 142 -11.17 -1.61 15.71
C ILE A 142 -11.61 -0.70 14.57
N THR A 143 -10.69 0.10 14.02
CA THR A 143 -10.97 0.99 12.87
C THR A 143 -11.49 0.22 11.67
N ALA A 144 -10.86 -0.90 11.33
CA ALA A 144 -11.28 -1.74 10.21
C ALA A 144 -12.67 -2.34 10.42
N VAL A 145 -12.95 -2.86 11.63
CA VAL A 145 -14.27 -3.41 11.97
C VAL A 145 -15.32 -2.31 11.93
N GLU A 146 -15.09 -1.18 12.57
CA GLU A 146 -16.02 -0.06 12.58
C GLU A 146 -16.30 0.43 11.15
N SER A 147 -15.27 0.60 10.34
CA SER A 147 -15.40 0.95 8.92
C SER A 147 -16.26 -0.09 8.19
N ALA A 148 -16.00 -1.39 8.34
CA ALA A 148 -16.75 -2.45 7.66
C ALA A 148 -18.25 -2.49 8.04
N LEU A 149 -18.59 -2.15 9.29
CA LEU A 149 -19.94 -2.23 9.85
C LEU A 149 -20.80 -0.98 9.58
N THR A 150 -20.22 0.11 9.12
CA THR A 150 -20.89 1.41 9.06
C THR A 150 -20.86 2.02 7.66
N TRP A 151 -21.62 3.10 7.49
CA TRP A 151 -21.51 3.95 6.32
C TRP A 151 -20.20 4.72 6.36
N ARG A 152 -19.48 4.73 5.24
CA ARG A 152 -18.19 5.41 5.11
C ARG A 152 -18.08 6.15 3.78
N ARG A 153 -17.17 7.12 3.73
CA ARG A 153 -16.79 7.77 2.48
C ARG A 153 -15.33 7.40 2.17
N VAL A 154 -15.14 6.52 1.21
CA VAL A 154 -13.83 5.95 0.88
C VAL A 154 -13.51 6.32 -0.57
N ARG A 155 -12.32 6.89 -0.79
CA ARG A 155 -11.89 7.41 -2.11
C ARG A 155 -12.96 8.32 -2.74
N HIS A 156 -13.48 9.24 -1.94
CA HIS A 156 -14.55 10.20 -2.29
C HIS A 156 -15.93 9.60 -2.58
N GLN A 157 -16.09 8.27 -2.54
CA GLN A 157 -17.35 7.58 -2.80
C GLN A 157 -18.02 7.13 -1.50
N ARG A 158 -19.35 7.25 -1.42
CA ARG A 158 -20.12 6.74 -0.27
C ARG A 158 -20.26 5.23 -0.39
N ARG A 159 -19.87 4.51 0.67
CA ARG A 159 -19.96 3.06 0.81
C ARG A 159 -20.95 2.70 1.91
N ARG A 160 -21.86 1.77 1.60
CA ARG A 160 -22.77 1.15 2.60
C ARG A 160 -21.99 0.21 3.53
N PRO A 161 -22.53 -0.14 4.72
CA PRO A 161 -22.02 -1.26 5.50
C PRO A 161 -21.78 -2.49 4.63
N LEU A 162 -20.60 -3.09 4.78
CA LEU A 162 -20.17 -4.22 3.98
C LEU A 162 -20.57 -5.55 4.61
N THR A 163 -20.63 -5.58 5.94
CA THR A 163 -20.94 -6.77 6.73
C THR A 163 -21.68 -6.39 8.02
N THR A 164 -21.92 -7.38 8.89
CA THR A 164 -22.58 -7.29 10.18
C THR A 164 -21.69 -7.88 11.26
N LEU A 165 -21.83 -7.41 12.50
CA LEU A 165 -21.01 -7.90 13.62
C LEU A 165 -21.11 -9.43 13.79
N ASP A 166 -22.31 -10.01 13.65
CA ASP A 166 -22.51 -11.46 13.76
C ASP A 166 -21.74 -12.26 12.69
N ARG A 167 -21.61 -11.73 11.48
CA ARG A 167 -20.86 -12.38 10.39
C ARG A 167 -19.37 -12.34 10.66
N VAL A 168 -18.86 -11.19 11.11
CA VAL A 168 -17.46 -11.06 11.55
C VAL A 168 -17.18 -11.99 12.73
N GLY A 169 -18.08 -12.04 13.73
CA GLY A 169 -17.97 -12.95 14.88
C GLY A 169 -17.95 -14.43 14.48
N ARG A 170 -18.79 -14.83 13.52
CA ARG A 170 -18.76 -16.20 12.96
C ARG A 170 -17.44 -16.50 12.26
N ALA A 171 -16.96 -15.61 11.41
CA ALA A 171 -15.66 -15.78 10.73
C ALA A 171 -14.49 -15.79 11.73
N ALA A 172 -14.60 -15.05 12.83
CA ALA A 172 -13.63 -15.06 13.92
C ALA A 172 -13.61 -16.41 14.68
N GLY A 173 -14.77 -17.06 14.84
CA GLY A 173 -14.92 -18.32 15.59
C GLY A 173 -14.63 -19.62 14.81
N GLN A 174 -14.59 -19.60 13.48
CA GLN A 174 -14.50 -20.81 12.64
C GLN A 174 -13.16 -21.59 12.71
N GLU A 175 -12.14 -21.09 13.41
CA GLU A 175 -10.83 -21.77 13.51
C GLU A 175 -10.69 -22.74 14.70
N GLY A 176 -11.74 -22.89 15.52
CA GLY A 176 -11.73 -23.80 16.69
C GLY A 176 -11.77 -25.30 16.38
N MET A 177 -12.00 -25.72 15.13
CA MET A 177 -12.11 -27.13 14.74
C MET A 177 -11.16 -27.46 13.58
N GLY A 178 -9.87 -27.71 13.86
CA GLY A 178 -9.05 -28.48 12.92
C GLY A 178 -7.58 -28.10 12.69
N GLY A 179 -6.95 -27.27 13.53
CA GLY A 179 -5.53 -26.96 13.34
C GLY A 179 -4.79 -26.73 14.65
N ARG A 180 -3.95 -27.70 15.05
CA ARG A 180 -2.94 -27.51 16.09
C ARG A 180 -2.12 -26.25 15.80
N ALA A 181 -2.01 -25.40 16.82
CA ALA A 181 -1.03 -24.33 16.88
C ALA A 181 0.37 -24.90 16.58
N SER A 182 0.90 -24.60 15.39
CA SER A 182 2.32 -24.71 15.13
C SER A 182 2.92 -23.32 15.29
N GLY A 183 3.75 -23.20 16.31
CA GLY A 183 4.32 -21.97 16.83
C GLY A 183 5.02 -21.07 15.82
N GLY A 184 5.11 -19.82 16.23
CA GLY A 184 5.78 -18.75 15.52
C GLY A 184 5.25 -17.38 15.92
N ALA A 185 4.96 -17.17 17.20
CA ALA A 185 4.95 -15.82 17.77
C ALA A 185 6.41 -15.33 17.81
N GLU A 186 6.99 -15.07 16.64
CA GLU A 186 8.16 -14.21 16.57
C GLU A 186 7.61 -12.80 16.53
N ALA A 187 7.82 -12.11 17.65
CA ALA A 187 7.36 -10.75 17.90
C ALA A 187 7.50 -9.88 16.65
N ALA A 188 6.35 -9.52 16.07
CA ALA A 188 6.28 -8.32 15.25
C ALA A 188 6.64 -7.15 16.17
N ALA A 189 7.92 -6.78 16.15
CA ALA A 189 8.42 -5.60 16.84
C ALA A 189 7.49 -4.42 16.49
N PRO A 190 7.15 -3.54 17.45
CA PRO A 190 6.27 -2.42 17.18
C PRO A 190 6.92 -1.56 16.09
N ARG A 191 6.34 -1.58 14.88
CA ARG A 191 6.71 -0.67 13.80
C ARG A 191 6.26 0.72 14.21
N ARG A 192 7.10 1.40 14.99
CA ARG A 192 6.95 2.81 15.34
C ARG A 192 7.01 3.62 14.06
N HIS A 193 5.85 4.06 13.57
CA HIS A 193 5.74 5.13 12.59
C HIS A 193 6.29 6.42 13.23
N ALA A 194 7.55 6.75 12.94
CA ALA A 194 8.08 8.06 13.21
C ALA A 194 7.43 9.05 12.21
N PHE A 195 6.38 9.72 12.68
CA PHE A 195 5.87 10.96 12.10
C PHE A 195 7.03 11.99 12.11
N ARG A 196 7.69 12.22 10.97
CA ARG A 196 8.51 13.42 10.78
C ARG A 196 7.66 14.44 10.03
N VAL A 197 6.93 15.25 10.81
CA VAL A 197 6.37 16.52 10.35
C VAL A 197 7.54 17.41 9.99
N ALA A 198 7.77 17.65 8.69
CA ALA A 198 8.65 18.70 8.24
C ALA A 198 7.94 20.05 8.48
N ARG A 199 8.21 20.67 9.64
CA ARG A 199 7.92 22.09 9.83
C ARG A 199 8.89 22.89 8.95
N ARG A 200 8.29 23.63 8.03
CA ARG A 200 8.82 24.87 7.45
C ARG A 200 9.08 25.86 8.59
N ASP A 201 10.32 26.31 8.73
CA ASP A 201 10.71 27.64 9.24
C ASP A 201 11.94 28.01 8.38
N ARG A 202 11.76 28.75 7.27
CA ARG A 202 11.97 30.20 7.18
C ARG A 202 12.99 30.75 8.18
N GLY A 203 14.19 30.99 7.65
CA GLY A 203 14.86 32.29 7.78
C GLY A 203 15.59 32.54 9.08
N GLU A 204 16.86 32.18 9.11
CA GLU A 204 17.86 32.97 9.84
C GLU A 204 19.22 32.80 9.16
N ALA A 205 19.68 33.89 8.55
CA ALA A 205 21.00 34.02 7.97
C ALA A 205 22.01 34.36 9.07
N PRO A 206 23.27 33.88 8.99
CA PRO A 206 24.27 34.19 9.99
C PRO A 206 24.81 35.62 9.80
N ASP A 207 24.64 36.43 10.85
CA ASP A 207 25.32 37.71 11.07
C ASP A 207 26.84 37.53 11.06
N GLY A 208 27.55 38.35 10.29
CA GLY A 208 28.99 38.15 10.13
C GLY A 208 29.79 39.13 9.26
N ARG A 209 29.72 40.43 9.56
CA ARG A 209 30.76 41.46 9.36
C ARG A 209 31.04 41.99 7.94
N GLY A 210 31.04 43.33 7.81
CA GLY A 210 31.76 44.01 6.72
C GLY A 210 31.43 45.47 6.42
N ARG A 211 31.73 46.38 7.36
CA ARG A 211 32.18 47.80 7.20
C ARG A 211 31.69 48.69 6.03
N ALA A 212 31.25 49.90 6.44
CA ALA A 212 31.48 51.25 5.87
C ALA A 212 30.92 51.53 4.46
N ALA A 213 30.31 52.67 4.11
CA ALA A 213 30.57 54.04 4.52
C ALA A 213 29.42 54.96 4.00
N SER A 214 29.33 56.17 4.58
CA SER A 214 28.88 57.42 3.93
C SER A 214 27.37 57.70 3.77
N ASP A 215 26.85 58.45 4.74
CA ASP A 215 25.91 59.57 4.55
C ASP A 215 26.56 60.63 3.62
N PRO A 216 25.85 61.46 2.81
CA PRO A 216 25.02 62.53 3.38
C PRO A 216 23.78 62.98 2.57
N SER A 217 22.88 63.62 3.31
CA SER A 217 22.09 64.81 2.94
C SER A 217 20.78 64.62 2.15
N GLY A 218 19.73 65.29 2.63
CA GLY A 218 18.60 65.62 1.75
C GLY A 218 17.23 65.93 2.39
N ARG A 219 17.17 66.88 3.31
CA ARG A 219 16.03 67.80 3.56
C ARG A 219 14.61 67.26 3.86
N THR A 220 14.16 67.70 5.02
CA THR A 220 12.80 68.11 5.41
C THR A 220 12.07 68.98 4.39
N ASP A 221 10.77 68.75 4.15
CA ASP A 221 9.68 69.64 4.62
C ASP A 221 8.26 69.30 4.09
N HIS A 222 7.31 69.24 5.04
CA HIS A 222 5.93 69.79 5.02
C HIS A 222 4.82 69.23 4.05
N PRO A 223 3.52 69.57 4.23
CA PRO A 223 2.66 69.21 5.37
C PRO A 223 1.19 68.82 5.00
N ARG A 224 0.45 68.39 6.03
CA ARG A 224 -1.00 68.61 6.35
C ARG A 224 -2.14 68.40 5.32
N ARG A 225 -3.07 67.55 5.79
CA ARG A 225 -4.55 67.57 5.67
C ARG A 225 -5.21 68.93 5.36
N ALA A 226 -6.25 68.91 4.52
CA ALA A 226 -7.63 69.37 4.78
C ALA A 226 -8.50 69.16 3.50
N VAL A 227 -9.62 68.41 3.54
CA VAL A 227 -11.03 68.84 3.73
C VAL A 227 -11.83 68.90 2.41
N GLY A 228 -13.06 68.36 2.44
CA GLY A 228 -14.21 68.76 1.60
C GLY A 228 -14.47 67.85 0.39
N ALA A 229 -15.45 66.95 0.41
CA ALA A 229 -16.91 67.18 0.30
C ALA A 229 -17.37 67.56 -1.12
N ALA A 230 -17.95 66.58 -1.80
CA ALA A 230 -19.15 66.67 -2.62
C ALA A 230 -19.76 65.26 -2.73
#